data_AF-A0A961SQM9-F1
#
_entry.id   AF-A0A961SQM9-F1
#
_cell.length_a   1.000
_cell.length_b   1.000
_cell.length_c   1.000
_cell.angle_alpha   90.00
_cell.angle_beta   90.00
_cell.angle_gamma   90.00
#
_symmetry.space_group_name_H-M   'P 1'
#
loop_
_entity.id
_entity.type
_entity.pdbx_description
1 polymer ?
#
loop_
_entity_poly.entity_id
_entity_poly.type
_entity_poly.pdbx_seq_one_letter_code
_entity_poly.pdbx_strand_id
1 'polypeptide(L)'
;MSELIAQPSPGNGPVVLRIVLAVLCLVPAAIGLGVIVAIFGSFLSGGFRFTGSDEVWMQLGLAAAAILVLPPAVVLGVVLRYARWKRAPQASLVLAVVTGGAGALVSGMLQTTVIPGDAESYILLMTVSVAGIVAGALPPFLHWWRARDTA
;
A
#
# COMPACT_ATOMS: atom_id res chain seq x y z
N MET A 1 -56.39 9.68 -9.23
CA MET A 1 -55.82 8.47 -9.84
C MET A 1 -54.32 8.71 -9.91
N SER A 2 -53.62 8.38 -8.82
CA SER A 2 -52.22 8.76 -8.60
C SER A 2 -51.31 7.70 -9.19
N GLU A 3 -50.50 8.07 -10.18
CA GLU A 3 -49.50 7.19 -10.78
C GLU A 3 -48.43 6.84 -9.73
N LEU A 4 -48.41 5.57 -9.35
CA LEU A 4 -47.37 4.97 -8.52
C LEU A 4 -46.14 4.76 -9.42
N ILE A 5 -45.31 5.79 -9.56
CA ILE A 5 -44.03 5.66 -10.27
C ILE A 5 -43.12 4.78 -9.42
N ALA A 6 -43.04 3.50 -9.78
CA ALA A 6 -42.08 2.56 -9.22
C ALA A 6 -40.67 3.08 -9.48
N GLN A 7 -40.02 3.62 -8.45
CA GLN A 7 -38.61 4.00 -8.58
C GLN A 7 -37.77 2.74 -8.82
N PRO A 8 -36.94 2.70 -9.88
CA PRO A 8 -36.05 1.57 -10.12
C PRO A 8 -35.13 1.42 -8.91
N SER A 9 -35.16 0.23 -8.30
CA SER A 9 -34.32 -0.09 -7.15
C SER A 9 -32.86 0.20 -7.51
N PRO A 10 -32.12 0.99 -6.71
CA PRO A 10 -30.73 1.31 -7.02
C PRO A 10 -29.94 0.01 -7.14
N GLY A 11 -29.47 -0.30 -8.34
CA GLY A 11 -28.78 -1.56 -8.61
C GLY A 11 -27.53 -1.68 -7.75
N ASN A 12 -27.41 -2.78 -7.00
CA ASN A 12 -26.25 -3.06 -6.15
C ASN A 12 -24.95 -3.37 -6.94
N GLY A 13 -25.02 -3.41 -8.27
CA GLY A 13 -23.89 -3.71 -9.17
C GLY A 13 -22.59 -2.92 -8.91
N PRO A 14 -22.63 -1.59 -8.69
CA PRO A 14 -21.43 -0.80 -8.42
C PRO A 14 -20.77 -1.16 -7.07
N VAL A 15 -21.55 -1.66 -6.10
CA VAL A 15 -21.05 -2.03 -4.78
C VAL A 15 -20.38 -3.40 -4.85
N VAL A 16 -21.02 -4.37 -5.49
CA VAL A 16 -20.47 -5.73 -5.67
C VAL A 16 -19.15 -5.69 -6.43
N LEU A 17 -19.08 -4.91 -7.53
CA LEU A 17 -17.86 -4.79 -8.33
C LEU A 17 -16.67 -4.23 -7.52
N ARG A 18 -16.92 -3.26 -6.64
CA ARG A 18 -15.89 -2.68 -5.76
C ARG A 18 -15.39 -3.68 -4.73
N ILE A 19 -16.28 -4.51 -4.17
CA ILE A 19 -15.91 -5.55 -3.21
C ILE A 19 -15.06 -6.62 -3.91
N VAL A 20 -15.48 -7.08 -5.09
CA VAL A 20 -14.72 -8.05 -5.89
C VAL A 20 -13.33 -7.51 -6.23
N LEU A 21 -13.24 -6.25 -6.68
CA LEU A 21 -11.96 -5.60 -6.96
C LEU A 21 -11.08 -5.51 -5.70
N ALA A 22 -11.65 -5.13 -4.55
CA ALA A 22 -10.91 -5.07 -3.30
C ALA A 22 -10.36 -6.45 -2.88
N VAL A 23 -11.16 -7.50 -2.99
CA VAL A 23 -10.73 -8.87 -2.69
C VAL A 23 -9.62 -9.33 -3.64
N LEU A 24 -9.76 -9.05 -4.93
CA LEU A 24 -8.73 -9.37 -5.92
C LEU A 24 -7.41 -8.62 -5.66
N CYS A 25 -7.47 -7.39 -5.16
CA CYS A 25 -6.30 -6.61 -4.77
C CYS A 25 -5.67 -7.09 -3.45
N LEU A 26 -6.43 -7.71 -2.54
CA LEU A 26 -5.88 -8.19 -1.27
C LEU A 26 -4.88 -9.34 -1.45
N VAL A 27 -5.10 -10.22 -2.44
CA VAL A 27 -4.22 -11.37 -2.69
C VAL A 27 -2.77 -10.96 -3.03
N PRO A 28 -2.50 -10.14 -4.07
CA PRO A 28 -1.14 -9.71 -4.37
C PRO A 28 -0.54 -8.87 -3.23
N ALA A 29 -1.33 -8.04 -2.56
CA ALA A 29 -0.85 -7.25 -1.41
C ALA A 29 -0.38 -8.15 -0.26
N ALA A 30 -1.13 -9.21 0.05
CA ALA A 30 -0.78 -10.17 1.09
C ALA A 30 0.48 -10.96 0.73
N ILE A 31 0.63 -11.36 -0.54
CA ILE A 31 1.83 -12.05 -1.03
C ILE A 31 3.05 -11.14 -0.89
N GLY A 32 2.96 -9.89 -1.37
CA GLY A 32 4.06 -8.93 -1.27
C GLY A 32 4.45 -8.63 0.19
N LEU A 33 3.47 -8.45 1.08
CA LEU A 33 3.72 -8.30 2.51
C LEU A 33 4.40 -9.54 3.12
N GLY A 34 3.97 -10.74 2.73
CA GLY A 34 4.59 -11.99 3.16
C GLY A 34 6.08 -12.08 2.76
N VAL A 35 6.41 -11.66 1.54
CA VAL A 35 7.81 -11.57 1.08
C VAL A 35 8.60 -10.56 1.91
N ILE A 36 8.07 -9.35 2.16
CA ILE A 36 8.75 -8.34 2.99
C ILE A 36 9.01 -8.89 4.40
N VAL A 37 8.01 -9.54 5.02
CA VAL A 37 8.15 -10.13 6.36
C VAL A 37 9.20 -11.23 6.38
N ALA A 38 9.25 -12.09 5.35
CA ALA A 38 10.25 -13.16 5.27
C ALA A 38 11.68 -12.59 5.13
N ILE A 39 11.87 -11.61 4.25
CA ILE A 39 13.16 -10.93 4.04
C ILE A 39 13.58 -10.14 5.28
N PHE A 40 12.64 -9.48 5.95
CA PHE A 40 12.93 -8.79 7.20
C PHE A 40 13.27 -9.77 8.33
N GLY A 41 12.61 -10.94 8.37
CA GLY A 41 12.93 -12.00 9.31
C GLY A 41 14.36 -12.53 9.11
N SER A 42 14.78 -12.75 7.87
CA SER A 42 16.16 -13.16 7.58
C SER A 42 17.16 -12.05 7.92
N PHE A 43 16.84 -10.78 7.63
CA PHE A 43 17.65 -9.61 8.03
C PHE A 43 17.89 -9.55 9.54
N LEU A 44 16.84 -9.74 10.35
CA LEU A 44 16.95 -9.79 11.82
C LEU A 44 17.83 -10.96 12.27
N SER A 45 17.63 -12.15 11.69
CA SER A 45 18.41 -13.34 12.04
C SER A 45 19.89 -13.21 11.66
N GLY A 46 20.21 -12.43 10.62
CA GLY A 46 21.56 -12.11 10.18
C GLY A 46 22.23 -10.97 10.95
N GLY A 47 21.58 -10.40 11.97
CA GLY A 47 22.14 -9.31 12.77
C GLY A 47 22.12 -7.96 12.06
N PHE A 48 21.04 -7.66 11.32
CA PHE A 48 20.84 -6.41 10.58
C PHE A 48 21.86 -6.19 9.45
N ARG A 49 22.35 -7.27 8.86
CA ARG A 49 23.24 -7.24 7.70
C ARG A 49 22.86 -8.32 6.71
N PHE A 50 23.01 -8.01 5.43
CA PHE A 50 22.93 -8.99 4.37
C PHE A 50 24.34 -9.48 4.03
N THR A 51 24.46 -10.77 3.77
CA THR A 51 25.68 -11.35 3.22
C THR A 51 25.78 -10.94 1.76
N GLY A 52 26.97 -10.59 1.26
CA GLY A 52 27.14 -10.08 -0.11
C GLY A 52 26.62 -11.00 -1.22
N SER A 53 26.49 -12.32 -0.97
CA SER A 53 25.84 -13.26 -1.90
C SER A 53 24.32 -13.08 -1.99
N ASP A 54 23.69 -12.55 -0.95
CA ASP A 54 22.24 -12.51 -0.78
C ASP A 54 21.66 -11.14 -1.15
N GLU A 55 22.49 -10.09 -1.15
CA GLU A 55 22.08 -8.70 -1.41
C GLU A 55 21.26 -8.55 -2.70
N VAL A 56 21.72 -9.13 -3.81
CA VAL A 56 21.06 -8.98 -5.12
C VAL A 56 19.67 -9.63 -5.11
N TRP A 57 19.56 -10.84 -4.56
CA TRP A 57 18.27 -11.55 -4.48
C TRP A 57 17.29 -10.84 -3.54
N MET A 58 17.80 -10.24 -2.46
CA MET A 58 16.99 -9.53 -1.48
C MET A 58 16.52 -8.18 -2.02
N GLN A 59 17.36 -7.45 -2.75
CA GLN A 59 16.96 -6.23 -3.46
C GLN A 59 15.87 -6.51 -4.49
N LEU A 60 16.04 -7.54 -5.33
CA LEU A 60 15.03 -7.96 -6.30
C LEU A 60 13.73 -8.41 -5.62
N GLY A 61 13.84 -9.18 -4.53
CA GLY A 61 12.69 -9.63 -3.74
C GLY A 61 11.92 -8.47 -3.13
N LEU A 62 12.61 -7.48 -2.55
CA LEU A 62 12.01 -6.27 -1.99
C LEU A 62 11.36 -5.39 -3.07
N ALA A 63 12.00 -5.23 -4.23
CA ALA A 63 11.46 -4.49 -5.35
C ALA A 63 10.18 -5.15 -5.89
N ALA A 64 10.20 -6.47 -6.11
CA ALA A 64 9.04 -7.23 -6.54
C ALA A 64 7.91 -7.16 -5.50
N ALA A 65 8.24 -7.27 -4.21
CA ALA A 65 7.27 -7.15 -3.14
C ALA A 65 6.65 -5.74 -3.07
N ALA A 66 7.44 -4.69 -3.26
CA ALA A 66 6.92 -3.32 -3.34
C ALA A 66 5.91 -3.17 -4.49
N ILE A 67 6.23 -3.70 -5.68
CA ILE A 67 5.32 -3.70 -6.84
C ILE A 67 4.02 -4.47 -6.55
N LEU A 68 4.09 -5.53 -5.74
CA LEU A 68 2.90 -6.30 -5.35
C LEU A 68 2.05 -5.61 -4.27
N VAL A 69 2.63 -4.73 -3.45
CA VAL A 69 1.92 -4.05 -2.34
C VAL A 69 1.36 -2.68 -2.76
N LEU A 70 2.14 -1.89 -3.49
CA LEU A 70 1.86 -0.46 -3.72
C LEU A 70 0.62 -0.23 -4.60
N PRO A 71 0.49 -0.82 -5.81
CA PRO A 71 -0.68 -0.64 -6.66
C PRO A 71 -1.98 -1.15 -6.00
N PRO A 72 -2.03 -2.36 -5.40
CA PRO A 72 -3.21 -2.80 -4.68
C PRO A 72 -3.59 -1.91 -3.49
N ALA A 73 -2.61 -1.38 -2.76
CA ALA A 73 -2.90 -0.45 -1.67
C ALA A 73 -3.51 0.86 -2.17
N VAL A 74 -3.03 1.40 -3.29
CA VAL A 74 -3.65 2.58 -3.92
C VAL A 74 -5.09 2.27 -4.33
N VAL A 75 -5.32 1.13 -5.00
CA VAL A 75 -6.68 0.72 -5.41
C VAL A 75 -7.59 0.52 -4.20
N LEU A 76 -7.12 -0.16 -3.15
CA LEU A 76 -7.88 -0.36 -1.90
C LEU A 76 -8.21 0.97 -1.23
N GLY A 77 -7.27 1.91 -1.18
CA GLY A 77 -7.49 3.25 -0.64
C GLY A 77 -8.58 4.00 -1.41
N VAL A 78 -8.56 3.93 -2.74
CA VAL A 78 -9.59 4.50 -3.62
C VAL A 78 -10.94 3.82 -3.39
N VAL A 79 -10.98 2.49 -3.34
CA VAL A 79 -12.22 1.72 -3.13
C VAL A 79 -12.84 2.04 -1.76
N LEU A 80 -12.04 2.06 -0.69
CA LEU A 80 -12.48 2.41 0.65
C LEU A 80 -13.08 3.82 0.71
N ARG A 81 -12.48 4.77 -0.04
CA ARG A 81 -13.03 6.14 -0.16
C ARG A 81 -14.43 6.13 -0.77
N TYR A 82 -14.64 5.35 -1.84
CA TYR A 82 -15.94 5.30 -2.52
C TYR A 82 -16.97 4.40 -1.82
N ALA A 83 -16.54 3.50 -0.94
CA ALA A 83 -17.44 2.63 -0.18
C ALA A 83 -18.28 3.39 0.86
N ARG A 84 -17.88 4.61 1.29
CA ARG A 84 -18.58 5.47 2.28
C ARG A 84 -19.09 4.71 3.52
N TRP A 85 -18.40 3.65 3.93
CA TRP A 85 -18.75 2.87 5.11
C TRP A 85 -18.37 3.61 6.40
N LYS A 86 -19.14 3.41 7.47
CA LYS A 86 -18.85 4.01 8.80
C LYS A 86 -17.43 3.71 9.31
N ARG A 87 -16.82 2.61 8.87
CA ARG A 87 -15.44 2.21 9.23
C ARG A 87 -14.40 2.49 8.14
N ALA A 88 -14.78 3.08 7.01
CA ALA A 88 -13.84 3.48 5.95
C ALA A 88 -12.67 4.38 6.43
N PRO A 89 -12.85 5.31 7.39
CA PRO A 89 -11.73 6.13 7.89
C PRO A 89 -10.69 5.30 8.66
N GLN A 90 -11.15 4.32 9.45
CA GLN A 90 -10.24 3.45 10.20
C GLN A 90 -9.49 2.50 9.27
N ALA A 91 -10.18 1.91 8.28
CA ALA A 91 -9.56 1.01 7.32
C ALA A 91 -8.51 1.70 6.44
N SER A 92 -8.75 2.95 6.01
CA SER A 92 -7.76 3.71 5.23
C SER A 92 -6.55 4.12 6.07
N LEU A 93 -6.76 4.41 7.36
CA LEU A 93 -5.68 4.69 8.30
C LEU A 93 -4.80 3.45 8.52
N VAL A 94 -5.41 2.28 8.76
CA VAL A 94 -4.68 1.01 8.88
C VAL A 94 -3.87 0.74 7.61
N LEU A 95 -4.49 0.90 6.44
CA LEU A 95 -3.81 0.71 5.16
C LEU A 95 -2.60 1.64 5.00
N ALA A 96 -2.73 2.90 5.40
CA ALA A 96 -1.64 3.87 5.36
C ALA A 96 -0.51 3.55 6.36
N VAL A 97 -0.85 3.10 7.57
CA VAL A 97 0.15 2.66 8.55
C VAL A 97 0.89 1.42 8.04
N VAL A 98 0.18 0.45 7.48
CA VAL A 98 0.78 -0.78 6.93
C VAL A 98 1.68 -0.47 5.75
N THR A 99 1.21 0.34 4.80
CA THR A 99 2.01 0.72 3.61
C THR A 99 3.19 1.60 3.96
N GLY A 100 3.00 2.59 4.83
CA GLY A 100 4.08 3.46 5.31
C GLY A 100 5.13 2.68 6.10
N GLY A 101 4.69 1.78 7.00
CA GLY A 101 5.58 0.91 7.77
C GLY A 101 6.35 -0.06 6.87
N ALA A 102 5.67 -0.73 5.93
CA ALA A 102 6.33 -1.59 4.95
C ALA A 102 7.34 -0.81 4.10
N GLY A 103 6.99 0.38 3.62
CA GLY A 103 7.88 1.24 2.85
C GLY A 103 9.12 1.68 3.66
N ALA A 104 8.94 2.05 4.92
CA ALA A 104 10.03 2.41 5.81
C ALA A 104 10.96 1.22 6.10
N LEU A 105 10.40 0.02 6.32
CA LEU A 105 11.18 -1.21 6.50
C LEU A 105 11.99 -1.56 5.26
N VAL A 106 11.35 -1.53 4.08
CA VAL A 106 12.00 -1.79 2.78
C VAL A 106 13.14 -0.78 2.56
N SER A 107 12.87 0.50 2.77
CA SER A 107 13.87 1.56 2.64
C SER A 107 15.05 1.37 3.60
N GLY A 108 14.78 1.07 4.87
CA GLY A 108 15.82 0.82 5.87
C GLY A 108 16.69 -0.39 5.54
N MET A 109 16.09 -1.49 5.09
CA MET A 109 16.84 -2.67 4.63
C MET A 109 17.71 -2.34 3.42
N LEU A 110 17.15 -1.67 2.41
CA LEU A 110 17.88 -1.33 1.19
C LEU A 110 19.03 -0.35 1.44
N GLN A 111 18.92 0.57 2.41
CA GLN A 111 20.01 1.45 2.81
C GLN A 111 21.25 0.68 3.31
N THR A 112 21.08 -0.51 3.89
CA THR A 112 22.23 -1.33 4.33
C THR A 112 22.99 -1.98 3.19
N THR A 113 22.40 -2.01 1.99
CA THR A 113 23.00 -2.59 0.77
C THR A 113 23.64 -1.55 -0.16
N VAL A 114 23.54 -0.26 0.17
CA VAL A 114 24.12 0.80 -0.67
C VAL A 114 25.63 0.87 -0.44
N ILE A 115 26.38 0.81 -1.54
CA ILE A 115 27.84 0.92 -1.50
C ILE A 115 28.25 2.33 -1.04
N PRO A 116 29.13 2.46 -0.03
CA PRO A 116 29.65 3.76 0.38
C PRO A 116 30.32 4.49 -0.79
N GLY A 117 29.81 5.67 -1.15
CA GLY A 117 30.34 6.50 -2.23
C GLY A 117 29.43 6.63 -3.46
N ASP A 118 28.39 5.80 -3.58
CA ASP A 118 27.38 5.93 -4.64
C ASP A 118 26.17 6.77 -4.16
N ALA A 119 26.34 8.08 -4.16
CA ALA A 119 25.31 9.02 -3.72
C ALA A 119 24.08 9.04 -4.65
N GLU A 120 24.24 8.70 -5.93
CA GLU A 120 23.16 8.76 -6.91
C GLU A 120 22.13 7.65 -6.68
N SER A 121 22.60 6.41 -6.52
CA SER A 121 21.75 5.26 -6.17
C SER A 121 21.04 5.47 -4.83
N TYR A 122 21.74 6.05 -3.84
CA TYR A 122 21.15 6.38 -2.54
C TYR A 122 20.00 7.39 -2.66
N ILE A 123 20.20 8.48 -3.41
CA ILE A 123 19.19 9.53 -3.61
C ILE A 123 17.98 8.98 -4.36
N LEU A 124 18.18 8.19 -5.41
CA LEU A 124 17.10 7.55 -6.15
C LEU A 124 16.28 6.63 -5.26
N LEU A 125 16.94 5.79 -4.47
CA LEU A 125 16.29 4.87 -3.54
C LEU A 125 15.44 5.62 -2.50
N MET A 126 15.99 6.69 -1.92
CA MET A 126 15.26 7.55 -0.98
C MET A 126 14.04 8.20 -1.66
N THR A 127 14.24 8.75 -2.86
CA THR A 127 13.18 9.47 -3.60
C THR A 127 12.03 8.53 -3.94
N VAL A 128 12.32 7.33 -4.44
CA VAL A 128 11.31 6.30 -4.75
C VAL A 128 10.60 5.84 -3.47
N SER A 129 11.34 5.63 -2.38
CA SER A 129 10.76 5.22 -1.09
C SER A 129 9.79 6.27 -0.56
N VAL A 130 10.20 7.56 -0.55
CA VAL A 130 9.36 8.67 -0.11
C VAL A 130 8.14 8.83 -1.02
N ALA A 131 8.31 8.75 -2.34
CA ALA A 131 7.20 8.82 -3.28
C ALA A 131 6.19 7.69 -3.04
N GLY A 132 6.66 6.47 -2.77
CA GLY A 132 5.82 5.33 -2.42
C GLY A 132 5.02 5.53 -1.14
N ILE A 133 5.65 6.06 -0.09
CA ILE A 133 4.98 6.39 1.19
C ILE A 133 3.93 7.48 0.97
N VAL A 134 4.27 8.54 0.24
CA VAL A 134 3.33 9.63 -0.08
C VAL A 134 2.13 9.12 -0.87
N ALA A 135 2.36 8.28 -1.89
CA ALA A 135 1.29 7.66 -2.67
C ALA A 135 0.39 6.76 -1.80
N GLY A 136 0.97 5.99 -0.89
CA GLY A 136 0.22 5.15 0.07
C GLY A 136 -0.54 5.96 1.13
N ALA A 137 -0.05 7.15 1.49
CA ALA A 137 -0.70 8.07 2.43
C ALA A 137 -1.75 8.98 1.78
N LEU A 138 -1.83 9.03 0.45
CA LEU A 138 -2.80 9.84 -0.28
C LEU A 138 -4.26 9.50 0.07
N PRO A 139 -4.68 8.22 0.14
CA PRO A 139 -6.06 7.84 0.42
C PRO A 139 -6.63 8.36 1.76
N PRO A 140 -5.98 8.20 2.92
CA PRO A 140 -6.49 8.76 4.17
C PRO A 140 -6.46 10.31 4.16
N PHE A 141 -5.47 10.94 3.52
CA PHE A 141 -5.37 12.39 3.45
C PHE A 141 -6.53 13.00 2.66
N LEU A 142 -6.87 12.38 1.53
CA LEU A 142 -8.04 12.76 0.71
C LEU A 142 -9.38 12.52 1.40
N HIS A 143 -9.43 11.61 2.38
CA HIS A 143 -10.61 11.39 3.20
C HIS A 143 -10.82 12.56 4.19
N TRP A 144 -9.75 12.97 4.88
CA TRP A 144 -9.79 14.07 5.85
C TRP A 144 -10.00 15.44 5.22
N TRP A 145 -9.44 15.70 4.04
CA TRP A 145 -9.60 17.00 3.37
C TRP A 145 -11.07 17.31 3.07
N ARG A 146 -11.83 16.35 2.53
CA ARG A 146 -13.25 16.55 2.20
C ARG A 146 -14.17 16.60 3.41
N ALA A 147 -13.78 16.01 4.54
CA ALA A 147 -14.57 16.11 5.76
C ALA A 147 -14.68 17.57 6.25
N ARG A 148 -13.68 18.41 5.92
CA ARG A 148 -13.69 19.85 6.20
C ARG A 148 -14.62 20.64 5.29
N ASP A 149 -14.90 20.16 4.07
CA ASP A 149 -15.82 20.84 3.14
C ASP A 149 -17.30 20.62 3.51
N THR A 150 -17.58 19.63 4.35
CA THR A 150 -18.94 19.26 4.81
C THR A 150 -19.27 19.71 6.23
N ALA A 151 -18.32 20.37 6.91
CA ALA A 151 -18.47 20.94 8.25
C ALA A 151 -18.62 22.46 8.15
#